data_AF-A0A972KQD7-F1
#
_entry.id   AF-A0A972KQD7-F1
#
_cell.length_a   1.000
_cell.length_b   1.000
_cell.length_c   1.000
_cell.angle_alpha   90.00
_cell.angle_beta   90.00
_cell.angle_gamma   90.00
#
_symmetry.space_group_name_H-M   'P 1'
#
loop_
_entity.id
_entity.type
_entity.pdbx_description
1 polymer ?
#
loop_
_entity_poly.entity_id
_entity_poly.type
_entity_poly.pdbx_seq_one_letter_code
_entity_poly.pdbx_strand_id
1 'polypeptide(L)'
;MKERLREHGFTHVGITAAEPLRKERACLLEWLDRGFHAGMNWLARDPEKRSDVRRLLPGVRSVICVGMNYYTPRKHGESGEIARISRYAWGDDYHEIMLSRLERFR
;
A
#
# COMPACT_ATOMS: atom_id res chain seq x y z
N MET A 1 6.43 -7.45 19.20
CA MET A 1 6.55 -6.92 17.82
C MET A 1 5.34 -6.11 17.40
N LYS A 2 4.14 -6.70 17.28
CA LYS A 2 2.93 -5.97 16.88
C LYS A 2 2.62 -4.77 17.79
N GLU A 3 2.83 -4.92 19.10
CA GLU A 3 2.62 -3.82 20.06
C GLU A 3 3.57 -2.65 19.83
N ARG A 4 4.87 -2.93 19.65
CA ARG A 4 5.86 -1.91 19.25
C ARG A 4 5.43 -1.16 17.98
N LEU A 5 4.90 -1.85 16.97
CA LEU A 5 4.41 -1.17 15.75
C LEU A 5 3.20 -0.27 16.03
N ARG A 6 2.31 -0.64 16.97
CA ARG A 6 1.19 0.21 17.39
C ARG A 6 1.67 1.45 18.13
N GLU A 7 2.68 1.34 18.99
CA GLU A 7 3.32 2.47 19.67
C GLU A 7 3.93 3.48 18.67
N HIS A 8 4.36 3.00 17.50
CA HIS A 8 4.86 3.83 16.39
C HIS A 8 3.72 4.37 15.49
N GLY A 9 2.48 4.18 15.91
CA GLY A 9 1.29 4.77 15.32
C GLY A 9 0.69 4.01 14.13
N PHE A 10 1.02 2.73 13.96
CA PHE A 10 0.31 1.83 13.04
C PHE A 10 -0.94 1.26 13.71
N THR A 11 -2.13 1.65 13.24
CA THR A 11 -3.41 1.19 13.84
C THR A 11 -3.72 -0.25 13.46
N HIS A 12 -3.21 -0.73 12.33
CA HIS A 12 -3.38 -2.10 11.85
C HIS A 12 -2.02 -2.74 11.62
N VAL A 13 -1.85 -3.99 12.09
CA VAL A 13 -0.62 -4.76 11.92
C VAL A 13 -0.94 -6.23 11.67
N GLY A 14 -0.57 -6.71 10.49
CA GLY A 14 -0.69 -8.10 10.05
C GLY A 14 0.69 -8.72 9.79
N ILE A 15 0.76 -10.04 9.85
CA ILE A 15 1.95 -10.81 9.44
C ILE A 15 1.43 -11.97 8.61
N THR A 16 2.01 -12.20 7.45
CA THR A 16 1.69 -13.33 6.58
C THR A 16 2.96 -14.03 6.12
N ALA A 17 2.85 -15.29 5.70
CA ALA A 17 3.94 -16.01 5.07
C ALA A 17 4.26 -15.38 3.70
N ALA A 18 5.54 -15.40 3.32
CA ALA A 18 5.99 -14.88 2.02
C ALA A 18 5.75 -15.89 0.90
N GLU A 19 4.49 -16.28 0.71
CA GLU A 19 4.07 -17.26 -0.29
C GLU A 19 3.64 -16.57 -1.60
N PRO A 20 3.71 -17.28 -2.75
CA PRO A 20 3.20 -16.77 -4.02
C PRO A 20 1.69 -16.49 -3.99
N LEU A 21 1.32 -15.31 -4.45
CA LEU A 21 -0.07 -14.86 -4.59
C LEU A 21 -0.67 -15.38 -5.90
N ARG A 22 -0.89 -16.71 -5.99
CA ARG A 22 -1.30 -17.38 -7.25
C ARG A 22 -2.63 -16.88 -7.80
N LYS A 23 -3.63 -16.71 -6.92
CA LYS A 23 -4.96 -16.25 -7.29
C LYS A 23 -4.91 -14.79 -7.76
N GLU A 24 -4.24 -13.94 -6.99
CA GLU A 24 -4.11 -12.52 -7.27
C GLU A 24 -3.30 -12.29 -8.55
N ARG A 25 -2.30 -13.13 -8.84
CA ARG A 25 -1.57 -13.13 -10.11
C ARG A 25 -2.51 -13.38 -11.29
N ALA A 26 -3.39 -14.38 -11.20
CA ALA A 26 -4.35 -14.65 -12.26
C ALA A 26 -5.30 -13.46 -12.49
N CYS A 27 -5.82 -12.87 -11.42
CA CYS A 27 -6.65 -11.66 -11.50
C CYS A 27 -5.90 -10.46 -12.08
N LEU A 28 -4.62 -10.27 -11.71
CA LEU A 28 -3.78 -9.20 -12.25
C LEU A 28 -3.59 -9.37 -13.76
N LEU A 29 -3.30 -10.58 -14.24
CA LEU A 29 -3.10 -10.83 -15.66
C LEU A 29 -4.39 -10.60 -16.46
N GLU A 30 -5.54 -11.06 -15.95
CA GLU A 30 -6.83 -10.78 -16.58
C GLU A 30 -7.11 -9.27 -16.65
N TRP A 31 -6.86 -8.56 -15.56
CA TRP A 31 -7.09 -7.12 -15.48
C TRP A 31 -6.16 -6.33 -16.42
N LEU A 32 -4.91 -6.78 -16.57
CA LEU A 32 -3.95 -6.20 -17.51
C LEU A 32 -4.33 -6.47 -18.97
N ASP A 33 -4.75 -7.70 -19.29
CA ASP A 33 -5.20 -8.09 -20.63
C ASP A 33 -6.41 -7.26 -21.10
N ARG A 34 -7.31 -6.95 -20.17
CA ARG A 34 -8.46 -6.06 -20.41
C ARG A 34 -8.08 -4.58 -20.54
N GLY A 35 -6.81 -4.22 -20.39
CA GLY A 35 -6.32 -2.85 -20.52
C GLY A 35 -6.69 -1.93 -19.35
N PHE A 36 -7.16 -2.46 -18.21
CA PHE A 36 -7.74 -1.65 -17.13
C PHE A 36 -6.73 -0.82 -16.32
N HIS A 37 -5.45 -0.91 -16.64
CA HIS A 37 -4.38 -0.10 -16.09
C HIS A 37 -4.31 1.36 -16.55
N ALA A 38 -5.21 1.83 -17.40
CA ALA A 38 -5.29 3.25 -17.79
C ALA A 38 -3.93 3.87 -18.20
N GLY A 39 -3.11 3.12 -18.95
CA GLY A 39 -1.79 3.55 -19.42
C GLY A 39 -0.66 3.44 -18.38
N MET A 40 -0.91 2.91 -17.18
CA MET A 40 0.10 2.63 -16.16
C MET A 40 0.95 1.40 -16.55
N ASN A 41 1.76 1.53 -17.60
CA ASN A 41 2.56 0.43 -18.18
C ASN A 41 3.54 -0.21 -17.17
N TRP A 42 3.92 0.51 -16.12
CA TRP A 42 4.72 -0.01 -15.01
C TRP A 42 3.99 -1.11 -14.21
N LEU A 43 2.65 -1.19 -14.24
CA LEU A 43 1.88 -2.30 -13.67
C LEU A 43 2.12 -3.61 -14.44
N ALA A 44 2.28 -3.53 -15.77
CA ALA A 44 2.49 -4.69 -16.64
C ALA A 44 3.95 -5.17 -16.69
N ARG A 45 4.91 -4.38 -16.20
CA ARG A 45 6.35 -4.63 -16.41
C ARG A 45 6.85 -5.96 -15.86
N ASP A 46 6.41 -6.36 -14.65
CA ASP A 46 6.88 -7.59 -14.00
C ASP A 46 5.79 -8.18 -13.07
N PRO A 47 4.77 -8.87 -13.64
CA PRO A 47 3.71 -9.50 -12.86
C PRO A 47 4.23 -10.57 -11.89
N GLU A 48 5.32 -11.25 -12.27
CA GLU A 48 5.93 -12.28 -11.43
C GLU A 48 6.48 -11.72 -10.13
N LYS A 49 7.28 -10.65 -10.18
CA LYS A 49 7.81 -9.99 -8.97
C LYS A 49 6.70 -9.40 -8.10
N ARG A 50 5.58 -8.97 -8.70
CA ARG A 50 4.40 -8.48 -7.96
C ARG A 50 3.69 -9.59 -7.19
N SER A 51 3.68 -10.80 -7.75
CA SER A 51 3.01 -11.95 -7.16
C SER A 51 3.87 -12.80 -6.22
N ASP A 52 5.19 -12.66 -6.27
CA ASP A 52 6.11 -13.43 -5.44
C ASP A 52 7.28 -12.57 -4.93
N VAL A 53 7.15 -12.11 -3.67
CA VAL A 53 8.14 -11.27 -2.99
C VAL A 53 9.51 -11.96 -2.85
N ARG A 54 9.57 -13.29 -2.90
CA ARG A 54 10.84 -14.04 -2.82
C ARG A 54 11.72 -13.81 -4.04
N ARG A 55 11.15 -13.32 -5.16
CA ARG A 55 11.91 -12.89 -6.34
C ARG A 55 12.58 -11.53 -6.16
N LEU A 56 12.11 -10.73 -5.20
CA LEU A 56 12.70 -9.44 -4.83
C LEU A 56 13.73 -9.59 -3.70
N LEU A 57 13.40 -10.42 -2.71
CA LEU A 57 14.20 -10.64 -1.51
C LEU A 57 14.40 -12.14 -1.28
N PRO A 58 15.47 -12.75 -1.83
CA PRO A 58 15.76 -14.16 -1.61
C PRO A 58 15.85 -14.50 -0.12
N GLY A 59 15.21 -15.58 0.30
CA GLY A 59 15.19 -16.03 1.70
C GLY A 59 14.16 -15.33 2.59
N VAL A 60 13.35 -14.40 2.07
CA VAL A 60 12.22 -13.83 2.82
C VAL A 60 11.23 -14.93 3.23
N ARG A 61 10.81 -14.90 4.51
CA ARG A 61 9.91 -15.91 5.09
C ARG A 61 8.53 -15.35 5.42
N SER A 62 8.46 -14.07 5.74
CA SER A 62 7.23 -13.41 6.14
C SER A 62 7.21 -11.95 5.69
N VAL A 63 6.01 -11.41 5.57
CA VAL A 63 5.74 -10.00 5.28
C VAL A 63 4.95 -9.41 6.44
N ILE A 64 5.43 -8.29 6.96
CA ILE A 64 4.70 -7.47 7.93
C ILE A 64 3.91 -6.42 7.16
N CYS A 65 2.59 -6.44 7.29
CA CYS A 65 1.71 -5.44 6.69
C CYS A 65 1.24 -4.47 7.76
N VAL A 66 1.38 -3.16 7.51
CA VAL A 66 0.94 -2.12 8.44
C VAL A 66 -0.07 -1.20 7.79
N GLY A 67 -0.96 -0.62 8.59
CA GLY A 67 -1.96 0.33 8.15
C GLY A 67 -2.08 1.50 9.12
N MET A 68 -2.34 2.68 8.55
CA MET A 68 -2.61 3.92 9.29
C MET A 68 -3.95 4.50 8.83
N ASN A 69 -4.70 5.06 9.78
CA ASN A 69 -5.93 5.76 9.45
C ASN A 69 -5.61 7.22 9.07
N TYR A 70 -5.95 7.62 7.85
CA TYR A 70 -5.81 9.00 7.36
C TYR A 70 -7.10 9.82 7.51
N TYR A 71 -8.14 9.27 8.13
CA TYR A 71 -9.39 9.99 8.36
C TYR A 71 -9.14 11.27 9.17
N THR A 72 -9.73 12.35 8.69
CA THR A 72 -9.75 13.64 9.36
C THR A 72 -11.19 14.16 9.38
N PRO A 73 -11.66 14.76 10.48
CA PRO A 73 -13.00 15.34 10.58
C PRO A 73 -13.16 16.60 9.70
N ARG A 74 -12.08 17.12 9.11
CA ARG A 74 -12.12 18.25 8.19
C ARG A 74 -13.08 17.95 7.03
N LYS A 75 -13.96 18.89 6.72
CA LYS A 75 -14.89 18.81 5.59
C LYS A 75 -14.29 19.53 4.38
N HIS A 76 -14.77 19.17 3.18
CA HIS A 76 -14.54 20.03 2.02
C HIS A 76 -15.23 21.38 2.24
N GLY A 77 -14.77 22.42 1.53
CA GLY A 77 -15.55 23.65 1.42
C GLY A 77 -16.93 23.37 0.82
N GLU A 78 -17.94 24.10 1.27
CA GLU A 78 -19.33 23.91 0.85
C GLU A 78 -19.65 24.63 -0.47
N SER A 79 -18.80 25.57 -0.90
CA SER A 79 -18.96 26.25 -2.19
C SER A 79 -18.49 25.38 -3.35
N GLY A 80 -19.26 25.37 -4.44
CA GLY A 80 -18.89 24.70 -5.70
C GLY A 80 -17.70 25.34 -6.43
N GLU A 81 -17.13 26.41 -5.88
CA GLU A 81 -15.98 27.13 -6.42
C GLU A 81 -14.65 26.41 -6.16
N ILE A 82 -14.62 25.43 -5.24
CA ILE A 82 -13.41 24.71 -4.87
C ILE A 82 -13.51 23.23 -5.30
N ALA A 83 -12.55 22.80 -6.11
CA ALA A 83 -12.43 21.40 -6.52
C ALA A 83 -12.13 20.47 -5.32
N ARG A 84 -12.63 19.24 -5.38
CA ARG A 84 -12.46 18.26 -4.31
C ARG A 84 -11.23 17.39 -4.57
N ILE A 85 -10.30 17.40 -3.62
CA ILE A 85 -9.15 16.49 -3.59
C ILE A 85 -9.44 15.34 -2.63
N SER A 86 -9.07 14.12 -2.99
CA SER A 86 -9.23 12.95 -2.12
C SER A 86 -8.49 13.12 -0.78
N ARG A 87 -9.08 12.63 0.32
CA ARG A 87 -8.56 12.84 1.68
C ARG A 87 -7.17 12.24 1.93
N TYR A 88 -6.78 11.20 1.18
CA TYR A 88 -5.45 10.60 1.35
C TYR A 88 -4.31 11.57 0.96
N ALA A 89 -4.63 12.60 0.17
CA ALA A 89 -3.69 13.63 -0.27
C ALA A 89 -3.81 14.91 0.58
N TRP A 90 -4.39 14.83 1.78
CA TRP A 90 -4.52 15.98 2.68
C TRP A 90 -3.42 15.92 3.75
N GLY A 91 -2.75 17.05 3.96
CA GLY A 91 -1.65 17.15 4.92
C GLY A 91 -0.32 16.76 4.29
N ASP A 92 0.59 16.24 5.12
CA ASP A 92 1.91 15.80 4.67
C ASP A 92 1.83 14.52 3.82
N ASP A 93 2.82 14.29 2.96
CA ASP A 93 2.87 13.10 2.12
C ASP A 93 2.93 11.82 2.98
N TYR A 94 1.94 10.94 2.78
CA TYR A 94 1.86 9.70 3.54
C TYR A 94 3.06 8.79 3.28
N HIS A 95 3.72 8.89 2.12
CA HIS A 95 4.90 8.08 1.83
C HIS A 95 6.02 8.39 2.82
N GLU A 96 6.29 9.67 3.08
CA GLU A 96 7.31 10.13 4.02
C GLU A 96 6.95 9.77 5.46
N ILE A 97 5.68 9.96 5.84
CA ILE A 97 5.20 9.60 7.19
C ILE A 97 5.33 8.09 7.43
N MET A 98 4.89 7.26 6.48
CA MET A 98 4.94 5.81 6.62
C MET A 98 6.38 5.31 6.66
N LEU A 99 7.25 5.83 5.79
CA LEU A 99 8.67 5.44 5.75
C LEU A 99 9.36 5.82 7.07
N SER A 100 9.22 7.06 7.53
CA SER A 100 9.85 7.51 8.79
C SER A 100 9.42 6.66 9.99
N ARG A 101 8.15 6.24 10.06
CA ARG A 101 7.65 5.38 11.14
C ARG A 101 8.18 3.95 11.05
N LEU A 102 8.28 3.39 9.83
CA LEU A 102 8.87 2.07 9.60
C LEU A 102 10.36 2.06 9.97
N GLU A 103 11.10 3.13 9.67
CA GLU A 103 12.51 3.26 10.02
C GLU A 103 12.74 3.36 11.52
N ARG A 104 11.89 4.08 12.26
CA ARG A 104 11.97 4.16 13.74
C ARG A 104 11.69 2.83 14.44
N PHE A 105 10.91 1.96 13.82
CA PHE A 105 10.62 0.64 14.38
C PHE A 105 11.82 -0.32 14.28
N ARG A 106 12.68 -0.10 13.27
CA ARG A 106 13.85 -0.92 12.94
C ARG A 106 14.85 -0.95 14.09
#